data_AF-A0A1I8JVX4-F1
#
_entry.id   AF-A0A1I8JVX4-F1
#
_cell.length_a   1.000
_cell.length_b   1.000
_cell.length_c   1.000
_cell.angle_alpha   90.00
_cell.angle_beta   90.00
_cell.angle_gamma   90.00
#
_symmetry.space_group_name_H-M   'P 1'
#
loop_
_entity.id
_entity.type
_entity.pdbx_description
1 polymer ?
#
loop_
_entity_poly.entity_id
_entity_poly.type
_entity_poly.pdbx_seq_one_letter_code
_entity_poly.pdbx_strand_id
1 'polypeptide(L)'
;MQFNHDELSSPEWLNDDYFRRILCKLECDSNVRLIGACVLRPGTKAGDHFASVMYRTTLQYYCTANVKKTINLIMKIKPDTDGFKKDLLDGDDFFGKEIRMYTEVLPQMAALMRSIGEEYQYPKLVFASHEPHTIIILEDVSSQGWTMEGLIKSFSELEPTIDAIAKFHAASVVLQEKDPTFASQYQCTIAKILCSMRGMTDGCFRSFISFLSETAELQEFVAPVEHFHAKIDDVLQAAYAPSETFANVLIHGDFHFKNLLHLQSGGKIVDTIFVDYQMCSWCSPVVDLYYLTYMIPEQSVKNAHRDEIIYRYHQKFASLLRRLNYRGCVPTLTELQVELLRKAELELYHYIVFSAFRHTDLSKVDSEAFFLGRTDNPALKMEEFKETMKTELRRFLYHGIIEN
;
A
#
# COMPACT_ATOMS: atom_id res chain seq x y z
N MET A 1 -4.65 -22.89 -9.76
CA MET A 1 -4.32 -21.69 -8.94
C MET A 1 -4.74 -22.01 -7.52
N GLN A 2 -3.84 -21.85 -6.55
CA GLN A 2 -4.17 -22.03 -5.13
C GLN A 2 -4.76 -20.71 -4.61
N PHE A 3 -5.86 -20.80 -3.86
CA PHE A 3 -6.55 -19.68 -3.19
C PHE A 3 -6.39 -19.84 -1.67
N ASN A 4 -6.57 -18.77 -0.90
CA ASN A 4 -6.52 -18.88 0.56
C ASN A 4 -7.66 -19.80 1.06
N HIS A 5 -7.40 -20.63 2.07
CA HIS A 5 -8.34 -21.66 2.53
C HIS A 5 -9.67 -21.10 3.05
N ASP A 6 -9.64 -19.91 3.64
CA ASP A 6 -10.80 -19.13 4.13
C ASP A 6 -11.66 -18.56 2.99
N GLU A 7 -11.15 -18.50 1.76
CA GLU A 7 -11.90 -18.07 0.57
C GLU A 7 -12.59 -19.23 -0.17
N LEU A 8 -12.37 -20.47 0.27
CA LEU A 8 -12.94 -21.67 -0.37
C LEU A 8 -14.36 -21.99 0.11
N SER A 9 -14.81 -21.39 1.21
CA SER A 9 -16.13 -21.60 1.79
C SER A 9 -16.85 -20.26 1.96
N SER A 10 -17.77 -19.95 1.06
CA SER A 10 -18.53 -18.71 1.10
C SER A 10 -19.45 -18.62 2.33
N PRO A 11 -19.53 -17.46 3.00
CA PRO A 11 -20.41 -17.29 4.15
C PRO A 11 -21.88 -17.28 3.74
N GLU A 12 -22.74 -17.97 4.49
CA GLU A 12 -24.18 -18.13 4.17
C GLU A 12 -24.95 -16.80 4.11
N TRP A 13 -24.51 -15.79 4.86
CA TRP A 13 -25.15 -14.47 4.91
C TRP A 13 -24.91 -13.65 3.64
N LEU A 14 -23.85 -13.93 2.87
CA LEU A 14 -23.48 -13.22 1.65
C LEU A 14 -24.20 -13.85 0.44
N ASN A 15 -25.53 -13.76 0.43
CA ASN A 15 -26.42 -14.44 -0.51
C ASN A 15 -27.21 -13.47 -1.40
N ASP A 16 -28.08 -14.02 -2.25
CA ASP A 16 -28.91 -13.26 -3.21
C ASP A 16 -29.71 -12.13 -2.56
N ASP A 17 -30.33 -12.38 -1.40
CA ASP A 17 -31.11 -11.36 -0.69
C ASP A 17 -30.24 -10.22 -0.14
N TYR A 18 -29.01 -10.53 0.27
CA TYR A 18 -28.04 -9.53 0.68
C TYR A 18 -27.66 -8.62 -0.50
N PHE A 19 -27.27 -9.20 -1.63
CA PHE A 19 -26.93 -8.42 -2.83
C PHE A 19 -28.11 -7.65 -3.41
N ARG A 20 -29.31 -8.22 -3.40
CA ARG A 20 -30.53 -7.52 -3.84
C ARG A 20 -30.74 -6.25 -3.03
N ARG A 21 -30.61 -6.30 -1.69
CA ARG A 21 -30.75 -5.12 -0.82
C ARG A 21 -29.70 -4.04 -1.12
N ILE A 22 -28.46 -4.45 -1.40
CA ILE A 22 -27.39 -3.51 -1.80
C ILE A 22 -27.74 -2.84 -3.13
N LEU A 23 -28.12 -3.62 -4.13
CA LEU A 23 -28.49 -3.09 -5.44
C LEU A 23 -29.70 -2.16 -5.36
N CYS A 24 -30.71 -2.46 -4.54
CA CYS A 24 -31.84 -1.56 -4.34
C CYS A 24 -31.41 -0.19 -3.81
N LYS A 25 -30.43 -0.15 -2.89
CA LYS A 25 -29.87 1.10 -2.37
C LYS A 25 -29.05 1.83 -3.44
N LEU A 26 -28.17 1.10 -4.12
CA LEU A 26 -27.30 1.65 -5.17
C LEU A 26 -28.11 2.32 -6.29
N GLU A 27 -29.17 1.65 -6.74
CA GLU A 27 -30.04 2.10 -7.83
C GLU A 27 -31.14 3.06 -7.38
N CYS A 28 -31.29 3.28 -6.07
CA CYS A 28 -32.44 3.97 -5.48
C CYS A 28 -33.78 3.39 -5.97
N ASP A 29 -33.87 2.06 -6.08
CA ASP A 29 -35.02 1.34 -6.65
C ASP A 29 -35.33 0.05 -5.86
N SER A 30 -36.52 -0.01 -5.27
CA SER A 30 -36.96 -1.19 -4.50
C SER A 30 -37.37 -2.39 -5.35
N ASN A 31 -37.57 -2.21 -6.67
CA ASN A 31 -38.01 -3.24 -7.61
C ASN A 31 -36.88 -4.02 -8.27
N VAL A 32 -35.63 -3.85 -7.83
CA VAL A 32 -34.50 -4.58 -8.39
C VAL A 32 -34.71 -6.10 -8.26
N ARG A 33 -34.51 -6.81 -9.38
CA ARG A 33 -34.58 -8.27 -9.46
C ARG A 33 -33.27 -8.84 -10.00
N LEU A 34 -32.65 -9.73 -9.23
CA LEU A 34 -31.47 -10.48 -9.69
C LEU A 34 -31.85 -11.44 -10.83
N ILE A 35 -30.89 -11.66 -11.73
CA ILE A 35 -30.96 -12.61 -12.83
C ILE A 35 -30.01 -13.76 -12.48
N GLY A 36 -30.60 -14.88 -12.05
CA GLY A 36 -29.84 -16.05 -11.57
C GLY A 36 -29.33 -15.87 -10.14
N ALA A 37 -28.70 -16.93 -9.62
CA ALA A 37 -28.08 -16.94 -8.31
C ALA A 37 -26.72 -16.25 -8.32
N CYS A 38 -26.37 -15.58 -7.23
CA CYS A 38 -25.03 -15.05 -7.00
C CYS A 38 -24.04 -16.21 -6.82
N VAL A 39 -22.94 -16.15 -7.56
CA VAL A 39 -21.83 -17.11 -7.45
C VAL A 39 -20.59 -16.37 -6.97
N LEU A 40 -20.29 -16.56 -5.69
CA LEU A 40 -19.05 -16.07 -5.08
C LEU A 40 -17.87 -16.89 -5.57
N ARG A 41 -16.77 -16.21 -5.82
CA ARG A 41 -15.48 -16.79 -6.21
C ARG A 41 -14.40 -16.19 -5.32
N PRO A 42 -13.30 -16.91 -5.03
CA PRO A 42 -12.14 -16.33 -4.39
C PRO A 42 -11.69 -15.04 -5.08
N GLY A 43 -11.41 -14.00 -4.30
CA GLY A 43 -11.18 -12.66 -4.82
C GLY A 43 -9.74 -12.41 -5.26
N THR A 44 -8.79 -13.12 -4.66
CA THR A 44 -7.35 -12.88 -4.84
C THR A 44 -6.58 -14.20 -4.87
N LYS A 45 -5.31 -14.18 -5.30
CA LYS A 45 -4.48 -15.40 -5.29
C LYS A 45 -4.05 -15.71 -3.85
N ALA A 46 -3.71 -16.97 -3.58
CA ALA A 46 -3.09 -17.32 -2.30
C ALA A 46 -1.82 -16.48 -2.05
N GLY A 47 -1.64 -15.99 -0.83
CA GLY A 47 -0.51 -15.15 -0.45
C GLY A 47 -0.68 -13.64 -0.75
N ASP A 48 -1.82 -13.23 -1.30
CA ASP A 48 -2.23 -11.82 -1.39
C ASP A 48 -3.24 -11.48 -0.28
N HIS A 49 -3.26 -10.21 0.18
CA HIS A 49 -4.19 -9.66 1.19
C HIS A 49 -4.38 -10.52 2.45
N PHE A 50 -3.26 -10.82 3.12
CA PHE A 50 -3.22 -11.74 4.28
C PHE A 50 -4.22 -11.42 5.40
N ALA A 51 -4.48 -10.13 5.65
CA ALA A 51 -5.30 -9.67 6.78
C ALA A 51 -6.79 -9.56 6.44
N SER A 52 -7.29 -10.21 5.38
CA SER A 52 -8.72 -10.16 5.01
C SER A 52 -9.16 -11.40 4.25
N VAL A 53 -10.48 -11.61 4.18
CA VAL A 53 -11.08 -12.61 3.29
C VAL A 53 -11.63 -11.90 2.06
N MET A 54 -11.18 -12.32 0.86
CA MET A 54 -11.51 -11.68 -0.40
C MET A 54 -12.47 -12.53 -1.24
N TYR A 55 -13.56 -11.93 -1.71
CA TYR A 55 -14.48 -12.56 -2.67
C TYR A 55 -14.70 -11.69 -3.90
N ARG A 56 -15.06 -12.31 -5.02
CA ARG A 56 -15.56 -11.64 -6.23
C ARG A 56 -16.88 -12.23 -6.67
N THR A 57 -17.73 -11.40 -7.26
CA THR A 57 -18.96 -11.86 -7.92
C THR A 57 -19.32 -10.96 -9.09
N THR A 58 -20.17 -11.47 -9.98
CA THR A 58 -20.76 -10.71 -11.08
C THR A 58 -22.26 -10.81 -10.95
N LEU A 59 -22.93 -9.68 -10.76
CA LEU A 59 -24.38 -9.64 -10.62
C LEU A 59 -25.00 -9.13 -11.91
N GLN A 60 -26.00 -9.85 -12.40
CA GLN A 60 -26.91 -9.38 -13.44
C GLN A 60 -28.27 -9.11 -12.81
N TYR A 61 -28.89 -7.98 -13.15
CA TYR A 61 -30.16 -7.59 -12.55
C TYR A 61 -30.99 -6.70 -13.48
N TYR A 62 -32.29 -6.62 -13.19
CA TYR A 62 -33.21 -5.67 -13.80
C TYR A 62 -33.54 -4.54 -12.83
N CYS A 63 -33.57 -3.31 -13.34
CA CYS A 63 -34.13 -2.13 -12.66
C CYS A 63 -35.56 -1.82 -13.18
N THR A 64 -36.21 -0.85 -12.54
CA THR A 64 -37.43 -0.20 -13.04
C THR A 64 -37.21 0.23 -14.50
N ALA A 65 -38.20 -0.07 -15.35
CA ALA A 65 -38.12 -0.06 -16.82
C ALA A 65 -37.53 -1.32 -17.50
N ASN A 66 -37.33 -2.43 -16.78
CA ASN A 66 -36.80 -3.71 -17.30
C ASN A 66 -35.44 -3.55 -18.00
N VAL A 67 -34.65 -2.55 -17.58
CA VAL A 67 -33.29 -2.36 -18.09
C VAL A 67 -32.39 -3.40 -17.44
N LYS A 68 -31.76 -4.26 -18.26
CA LYS A 68 -30.77 -5.23 -17.81
C LYS A 68 -29.45 -4.53 -17.55
N LYS A 69 -28.88 -4.72 -16.36
CA LYS A 69 -27.55 -4.23 -15.95
C LYS A 69 -26.67 -5.38 -15.48
N THR A 70 -25.36 -5.14 -15.53
CA THR A 70 -24.33 -6.04 -15.00
C THR A 70 -23.35 -5.22 -14.17
N ILE A 71 -22.97 -5.73 -13.00
CA ILE A 71 -21.93 -5.14 -12.15
C ILE A 71 -20.96 -6.23 -11.68
N ASN A 72 -19.66 -5.94 -11.77
CA ASN A 72 -18.60 -6.79 -11.23
C ASN A 72 -18.19 -6.21 -9.87
N LEU A 73 -18.09 -7.08 -8.87
CA LEU A 73 -17.84 -6.69 -7.48
C LEU A 73 -16.66 -7.46 -6.90
N ILE A 74 -15.84 -6.77 -6.11
CA ILE A 74 -14.84 -7.35 -5.22
C ILE A 74 -15.17 -6.94 -3.79
N MET A 75 -15.02 -7.88 -2.86
CA MET A 75 -15.44 -7.73 -1.47
C MET A 75 -14.27 -8.08 -0.56
N LYS A 76 -14.00 -7.20 0.40
CA LYS A 76 -13.01 -7.37 1.48
C LYS A 76 -13.76 -7.50 2.80
N ILE A 77 -13.59 -8.62 3.50
CA ILE A 77 -14.31 -8.95 4.72
C ILE A 77 -13.32 -9.10 5.88
N LYS A 78 -13.64 -8.51 7.04
CA LYS A 78 -12.86 -8.74 8.26
C LYS A 78 -13.03 -10.20 8.69
N PRO A 79 -11.94 -10.96 8.94
CA PRO A 79 -12.06 -12.32 9.43
C PRO A 79 -12.75 -12.36 10.80
N ASP A 80 -13.80 -13.17 10.94
CA ASP A 80 -14.53 -13.37 12.21
C ASP A 80 -13.98 -14.56 13.03
N THR A 81 -13.11 -15.39 12.44
CA THR A 81 -12.53 -16.58 13.09
C THR A 81 -11.35 -16.21 14.00
N ASP A 82 -11.31 -16.79 15.21
CA ASP A 82 -10.19 -16.63 16.14
C ASP A 82 -8.88 -17.15 15.53
N GLY A 83 -7.79 -16.39 15.69
CA GLY A 83 -6.46 -16.74 15.19
C GLY A 83 -5.59 -15.52 14.90
N PHE A 84 -4.35 -15.77 14.44
CA PHE A 84 -3.32 -14.74 14.25
C PHE A 84 -3.77 -13.54 13.39
N LYS A 85 -4.55 -13.78 12.33
CA LYS A 85 -5.08 -12.70 11.46
C LYS A 85 -6.01 -11.76 12.23
N LYS A 86 -6.85 -12.31 13.12
CA LYS A 86 -7.77 -11.52 13.94
C LYS A 86 -6.99 -10.73 14.99
N ASP A 87 -6.04 -11.37 15.68
CA ASP A 87 -5.19 -10.71 16.68
C ASP A 87 -4.37 -9.55 16.09
N LEU A 88 -3.87 -9.71 14.86
CA LEU A 88 -3.13 -8.66 14.14
C LEU A 88 -4.01 -7.45 13.77
N LEU A 89 -5.31 -7.68 13.57
CA LEU A 89 -6.29 -6.68 13.18
C LEU A 89 -7.09 -6.12 14.37
N ASP A 90 -6.94 -6.71 15.55
CA ASP A 90 -7.68 -6.35 16.74
C ASP A 90 -6.94 -5.24 17.50
N GLY A 91 -7.58 -4.07 17.58
CA GLY A 91 -7.08 -2.90 18.29
C GLY A 91 -6.88 -1.65 17.42
N ASP A 92 -6.74 -1.82 16.10
CA ASP A 92 -6.54 -0.71 15.15
C ASP A 92 -7.67 -0.62 14.12
N ASP A 93 -8.07 0.62 13.78
CA ASP A 93 -9.18 0.93 12.87
C ASP A 93 -8.80 0.77 11.38
N PHE A 94 -8.28 -0.40 10.98
CA PHE A 94 -7.87 -0.66 9.59
C PHE A 94 -9.04 -0.55 8.61
N PHE A 95 -10.11 -1.31 8.87
CA PHE A 95 -11.28 -1.35 8.01
C PHE A 95 -12.05 -0.03 8.04
N GLY A 96 -12.23 0.60 9.20
CA GLY A 96 -12.94 1.89 9.25
C GLY A 96 -12.15 3.00 8.58
N LYS A 97 -10.81 2.97 8.64
CA LYS A 97 -9.99 3.90 7.85
C LYS A 97 -10.15 3.68 6.35
N GLU A 98 -10.09 2.44 5.87
CA GLU A 98 -10.31 2.14 4.46
C GLU A 98 -11.73 2.51 4.00
N ILE A 99 -12.76 2.26 4.82
CA ILE A 99 -14.14 2.70 4.57
C ILE A 99 -14.18 4.23 4.43
N ARG A 100 -13.62 4.99 5.38
CA ARG A 100 -13.56 6.48 5.30
C ARG A 100 -12.86 6.96 4.04
N MET A 101 -11.79 6.28 3.62
CA MET A 101 -11.08 6.62 2.39
C MET A 101 -12.01 6.53 1.17
N TYR A 102 -12.76 5.45 1.05
CA TYR A 102 -13.68 5.24 -0.08
C TYR A 102 -14.98 6.07 0.01
N THR A 103 -15.51 6.32 1.22
CA THR A 103 -16.76 7.09 1.39
C THR A 103 -16.56 8.60 1.27
N GLU A 104 -15.41 9.12 1.73
CA GLU A 104 -15.23 10.56 1.93
C GLU A 104 -13.97 11.10 1.25
N VAL A 105 -12.80 10.51 1.49
CA VAL A 105 -11.52 11.14 1.11
C VAL A 105 -11.24 11.03 -0.39
N LEU A 106 -11.29 9.83 -0.97
CA LEU A 106 -11.03 9.62 -2.40
C LEU A 106 -12.00 10.40 -3.30
N PRO A 107 -13.32 10.47 -3.02
CA PRO A 107 -14.23 11.35 -3.74
C PRO A 107 -13.81 12.83 -3.71
N GLN A 108 -13.38 13.33 -2.54
CA GLN A 108 -12.93 14.72 -2.39
C GLN A 108 -11.61 14.96 -3.12
N MET A 109 -10.66 14.02 -3.05
CA MET A 109 -9.40 14.08 -3.80
C MET A 109 -9.65 14.12 -5.31
N ALA A 110 -10.54 13.27 -5.83
CA ALA A 110 -10.90 13.27 -7.25
C ALA A 110 -11.61 14.57 -7.67
N ALA A 111 -12.45 15.14 -6.81
CA ALA A 111 -13.06 16.45 -7.05
C ALA A 111 -12.02 17.58 -7.11
N LEU A 112 -11.03 17.57 -6.21
CA LEU A 112 -9.90 18.51 -6.23
C LEU A 112 -9.10 18.39 -7.52
N MET A 113 -8.69 17.19 -7.92
CA MET A 113 -7.96 16.96 -9.17
C MET A 113 -8.78 17.45 -10.38
N ARG A 114 -10.07 17.13 -10.44
CA ARG A 114 -10.96 17.58 -11.52
C ARG A 114 -11.05 19.10 -11.62
N SER A 115 -11.04 19.81 -10.49
CA SER A 115 -11.12 21.28 -10.46
C SER A 115 -9.95 21.98 -11.17
N ILE A 116 -8.81 21.28 -11.33
CA ILE A 116 -7.62 21.79 -12.02
C ILE A 116 -7.38 21.08 -13.36
N GLY A 117 -8.35 20.32 -13.87
CA GLY A 117 -8.25 19.57 -15.12
C GLY A 117 -7.40 18.31 -15.05
N GLU A 118 -7.13 17.79 -13.85
CA GLU A 118 -6.52 16.47 -13.64
C GLU A 118 -7.58 15.41 -13.38
N GLU A 119 -7.23 14.16 -13.63
CA GLU A 119 -8.06 13.00 -13.31
C GLU A 119 -7.39 12.17 -12.21
N TYR A 120 -8.21 11.61 -11.32
CA TYR A 120 -7.79 10.69 -10.27
C TYR A 120 -8.82 9.56 -10.18
N GLN A 121 -8.45 8.41 -10.73
CA GLN A 121 -9.28 7.22 -10.79
C GLN A 121 -9.06 6.36 -9.54
N TYR A 122 -10.11 5.68 -9.09
CA TYR A 122 -10.08 4.72 -8.00
C TYR A 122 -11.31 3.80 -8.11
N PRO A 123 -11.26 2.56 -7.59
CA PRO A 123 -12.41 1.67 -7.60
C PRO A 123 -13.59 2.30 -6.82
N LYS A 124 -14.78 2.31 -7.41
CA LYS A 124 -15.94 2.92 -6.76
C LYS A 124 -16.44 2.06 -5.62
N LEU A 125 -16.76 2.72 -4.50
CA LEU A 125 -17.50 2.07 -3.42
C LEU A 125 -18.91 1.75 -3.86
N VAL A 126 -19.30 0.48 -3.73
CA VAL A 126 -20.67 0.03 -3.95
C VAL A 126 -21.42 -0.06 -2.62
N PHE A 127 -20.76 -0.59 -1.59
CA PHE A 127 -21.33 -0.72 -0.26
C PHE A 127 -20.23 -0.90 0.79
N ALA A 128 -20.45 -0.41 2.00
CA ALA A 128 -19.65 -0.74 3.16
C ALA A 128 -20.55 -0.90 4.40
N SER A 129 -20.15 -1.77 5.32
CA SER A 129 -20.77 -1.88 6.63
C SER A 129 -19.75 -2.24 7.70
N HIS A 130 -20.01 -1.80 8.93
CA HIS A 130 -19.34 -2.29 10.13
C HIS A 130 -20.12 -3.44 10.78
N GLU A 131 -21.46 -3.37 10.71
CA GLU A 131 -22.40 -4.25 11.42
C GLU A 131 -23.42 -4.84 10.45
N PRO A 132 -23.86 -6.11 10.61
CA PRO A 132 -23.38 -7.10 11.60
C PRO A 132 -22.02 -7.70 11.24
N HIS A 133 -21.52 -7.44 10.03
CA HIS A 133 -20.20 -7.87 9.57
C HIS A 133 -19.48 -6.68 8.97
N THR A 134 -18.18 -6.57 9.25
CA THR A 134 -17.32 -5.55 8.66
C THR A 134 -16.93 -5.97 7.23
N ILE A 135 -17.46 -5.26 6.24
CA ILE A 135 -17.28 -5.55 4.80
C ILE A 135 -17.15 -4.26 3.99
N ILE A 136 -16.27 -4.30 2.99
CA ILE A 136 -16.13 -3.29 1.94
C ILE A 136 -16.41 -3.96 0.60
N ILE A 137 -17.34 -3.40 -0.19
CA ILE A 137 -17.71 -3.88 -1.52
C ILE A 137 -17.37 -2.78 -2.52
N LEU A 138 -16.44 -3.08 -3.41
CA LEU A 138 -15.95 -2.18 -4.45
C LEU A 138 -16.35 -2.71 -5.83
N GLU A 139 -16.38 -1.81 -6.79
CA GLU A 139 -16.39 -2.16 -8.21
C GLU A 139 -15.13 -2.97 -8.56
N ASP A 140 -15.31 -4.14 -9.19
CA ASP A 140 -14.19 -4.93 -9.73
C ASP A 140 -13.79 -4.39 -11.10
N VAL A 141 -12.71 -3.61 -11.08
CA VAL A 141 -12.14 -2.93 -12.25
C VAL A 141 -11.30 -3.84 -13.15
N SER A 142 -11.09 -5.12 -12.80
CA SER A 142 -10.26 -6.04 -13.60
C SER A 142 -10.78 -6.22 -15.03
N SER A 143 -12.10 -6.21 -15.19
CA SER A 143 -12.76 -6.28 -16.51
C SER A 143 -12.57 -5.03 -17.39
N GLN A 144 -12.07 -3.93 -16.81
CA GLN A 144 -11.84 -2.66 -17.49
C GLN A 144 -10.38 -2.50 -17.96
N GLY A 145 -9.55 -3.54 -17.82
CA GLY A 145 -8.15 -3.56 -18.24
C GLY A 145 -7.16 -3.15 -17.15
N TRP A 146 -7.61 -2.93 -15.91
CA TRP A 146 -6.73 -2.69 -14.77
C TRP A 146 -6.14 -3.99 -14.25
N THR A 147 -4.81 -4.12 -14.31
CA THR A 147 -4.10 -5.32 -13.89
C THR A 147 -3.03 -5.00 -12.86
N MET A 148 -2.85 -5.90 -11.90
CA MET A 148 -1.67 -5.90 -11.05
C MET A 148 -0.49 -6.40 -11.88
N GLU A 149 0.59 -5.64 -11.91
CA GLU A 149 1.84 -6.04 -12.55
C GLU A 149 2.86 -6.46 -11.50
N GLY A 150 3.93 -7.12 -11.93
CA GLY A 150 5.09 -7.33 -11.09
C GLY A 150 5.88 -6.03 -10.89
N LEU A 151 7.17 -6.18 -10.64
CA LEU A 151 8.07 -5.03 -10.55
C LEU A 151 8.15 -4.28 -11.89
N ILE A 152 8.15 -2.94 -11.82
CA ILE A 152 8.24 -2.06 -12.98
C ILE A 152 9.64 -2.10 -13.57
N LYS A 153 9.74 -2.29 -14.89
CA LYS A 153 11.00 -2.64 -15.57
C LYS A 153 11.67 -1.49 -16.28
N SER A 154 11.01 -0.34 -16.37
CA SER A 154 11.55 0.86 -16.99
C SER A 154 11.09 2.12 -16.28
N PHE A 155 11.90 3.17 -16.35
CA PHE A 155 11.54 4.46 -15.78
C PHE A 155 10.26 5.03 -16.40
N SER A 156 10.06 4.89 -17.72
CA SER A 156 8.86 5.37 -18.41
C SER A 156 7.57 4.69 -17.94
N GLU A 157 7.64 3.41 -17.56
CA GLU A 157 6.50 2.69 -17.00
C GLU A 157 6.20 3.08 -15.54
N LEU A 158 7.17 3.69 -14.85
CA LEU A 158 7.03 4.15 -13.48
C LEU A 158 6.38 5.53 -13.39
N GLU A 159 6.47 6.35 -14.45
CA GLU A 159 5.94 7.73 -14.47
C GLU A 159 4.45 7.83 -14.08
N PRO A 160 3.52 6.98 -14.57
CA PRO A 160 2.13 7.02 -14.14
C PRO A 160 1.95 6.79 -12.63
N THR A 161 2.77 5.94 -12.03
CA THR A 161 2.77 5.68 -10.59
C THR A 161 3.30 6.87 -9.79
N ILE A 162 4.37 7.52 -10.27
CA ILE A 162 4.90 8.76 -9.69
C ILE A 162 3.84 9.87 -9.71
N ASP A 163 3.16 10.01 -10.85
CA ASP A 163 2.10 11.00 -11.04
C ASP A 163 0.91 10.74 -10.12
N ALA A 164 0.48 9.48 -9.99
CA ALA A 164 -0.63 9.09 -9.12
C ALA A 164 -0.34 9.42 -7.65
N ILE A 165 0.87 9.11 -7.15
CA ILE A 165 1.17 9.33 -5.71
C ILE A 165 1.38 10.81 -5.42
N ALA A 166 1.93 11.58 -6.36
CA ALA A 166 2.00 13.03 -6.25
C ALA A 166 0.60 13.67 -6.21
N LYS A 167 -0.38 13.17 -6.99
CA LYS A 167 -1.79 13.60 -6.93
C LYS A 167 -2.42 13.29 -5.58
N PHE A 168 -2.25 12.07 -5.08
CA PHE A 168 -2.76 11.64 -3.78
C PHE A 168 -2.23 12.53 -2.64
N HIS A 169 -0.91 12.71 -2.58
CA HIS A 169 -0.25 13.56 -1.60
C HIS A 169 -0.69 15.03 -1.71
N ALA A 170 -0.69 15.63 -2.91
CA ALA A 170 -1.06 17.03 -3.08
C ALA A 170 -2.54 17.30 -2.71
N ALA A 171 -3.44 16.38 -3.08
CA ALA A 171 -4.84 16.47 -2.71
C ALA A 171 -5.03 16.43 -1.19
N SER A 172 -4.31 15.53 -0.49
CA SER A 172 -4.42 15.36 0.96
C SER A 172 -4.06 16.63 1.75
N VAL A 173 -3.03 17.35 1.30
CA VAL A 173 -2.59 18.61 1.94
C VAL A 173 -3.66 19.69 1.83
N VAL A 174 -4.33 19.76 0.68
CA VAL A 174 -5.43 20.71 0.46
C VAL A 174 -6.68 20.31 1.26
N LEU A 175 -6.93 19.02 1.47
CA LEU A 175 -8.00 18.57 2.36
C LEU A 175 -7.72 18.97 3.82
N GLN A 176 -6.48 18.79 4.29
CA GLN A 176 -6.09 19.21 5.64
C GLN A 176 -6.14 20.73 5.82
N GLU A 177 -5.83 21.52 4.79
CA GLU A 177 -6.00 22.99 4.85
C GLU A 177 -7.47 23.38 5.06
N LYS A 178 -8.41 22.64 4.47
CA LYS A 178 -9.85 22.89 4.57
C LYS A 178 -10.46 22.37 5.86
N ASP A 179 -9.93 21.27 6.38
CA ASP A 179 -10.35 20.64 7.63
C ASP A 179 -9.13 20.38 8.54
N PRO A 180 -8.90 21.22 9.55
CA PRO A 180 -7.81 21.05 10.51
C PRO A 180 -7.88 19.73 11.29
N THR A 181 -9.05 19.09 11.39
CA THR A 181 -9.22 17.82 12.09
C THR A 181 -8.72 16.63 11.26
N PHE A 182 -8.58 16.79 9.95
CA PHE A 182 -8.20 15.73 9.00
C PHE A 182 -6.94 14.97 9.46
N ALA A 183 -5.87 15.68 9.80
CA ALA A 183 -4.61 15.06 10.25
C ALA A 183 -4.80 14.18 11.51
N SER A 184 -5.66 14.59 12.44
CA SER A 184 -5.92 13.85 13.67
C SER A 184 -6.75 12.57 13.46
N GLN A 185 -7.53 12.51 12.38
CA GLN A 185 -8.29 11.31 11.99
C GLN A 185 -7.40 10.22 11.39
N TYR A 186 -6.20 10.61 10.93
CA TYR A 186 -5.20 9.75 10.30
C TYR A 186 -3.89 9.75 11.09
N GLN A 187 -3.96 9.72 12.43
CA GLN A 187 -2.76 9.51 13.24
C GLN A 187 -2.03 8.24 12.80
N CYS A 188 -0.70 8.32 12.72
CA CYS A 188 0.08 7.21 12.24
C CYS A 188 0.08 6.05 13.26
N THR A 189 -0.49 4.92 12.86
CA THR A 189 -0.50 3.68 13.64
C THR A 189 0.53 2.66 13.14
N ILE A 190 1.19 2.95 12.01
CA ILE A 190 2.11 2.01 11.34
C ILE A 190 3.25 1.54 12.25
N ALA A 191 3.85 2.45 13.02
CA ALA A 191 4.91 2.08 13.96
C ALA A 191 4.43 1.03 14.99
N LYS A 192 3.21 1.17 15.52
CA LYS A 192 2.63 0.20 16.47
C LYS A 192 2.43 -1.17 15.82
N ILE A 193 1.98 -1.18 14.56
CA ILE A 193 1.78 -2.40 13.77
C ILE A 193 3.11 -3.09 13.49
N LEU A 194 4.15 -2.33 13.12
CA LEU A 194 5.49 -2.90 12.94
C LEU A 194 6.07 -3.43 14.25
N CYS A 195 5.80 -2.77 15.38
CA CYS A 195 6.15 -3.27 16.72
C CYS A 195 5.38 -4.54 17.08
N SER A 196 4.10 -4.69 16.71
CA SER A 196 3.38 -5.96 16.91
C SER A 196 3.94 -7.09 16.04
N MET A 197 4.59 -6.75 14.92
CA MET A 197 5.35 -7.67 14.06
C MET A 197 6.83 -7.79 14.45
N ARG A 198 7.19 -7.55 15.71
CA ARG A 198 8.60 -7.57 16.15
C ARG A 198 9.30 -8.90 15.88
N GLY A 199 8.59 -10.03 15.99
CA GLY A 199 9.15 -11.35 15.68
C GLY A 199 9.68 -11.48 14.25
N MET A 200 8.92 -11.01 13.26
CA MET A 200 9.34 -10.94 11.86
C MET A 200 10.55 -10.03 11.68
N THR A 201 10.49 -8.83 12.27
CA THR A 201 11.59 -7.85 12.21
C THR A 201 12.88 -8.48 12.75
N ASP A 202 12.85 -9.02 13.97
CA ASP A 202 14.01 -9.66 14.60
C ASP A 202 14.52 -10.88 13.82
N GLY A 203 13.61 -11.66 13.23
CA GLY A 203 13.97 -12.76 12.33
C GLY A 203 14.76 -12.29 11.12
N CYS A 204 14.27 -11.26 10.43
CA CYS A 204 14.93 -10.68 9.26
C CYS A 204 16.31 -10.11 9.60
N PHE A 205 16.43 -9.37 10.70
CA PHE A 205 17.72 -8.83 11.16
C PHE A 205 18.71 -9.95 11.51
N ARG A 206 18.28 -10.98 12.23
CA ARG A 206 19.13 -12.13 12.58
C ARG A 206 19.68 -12.83 11.34
N SER A 207 18.82 -13.12 10.36
CA SER A 207 19.24 -13.74 9.10
C SER A 207 20.18 -12.83 8.30
N PHE A 208 19.90 -11.51 8.28
CA PHE A 208 20.74 -10.54 7.59
C PHE A 208 22.12 -10.41 8.25
N ILE A 209 22.21 -10.37 9.58
CA ILE A 209 23.48 -10.33 10.32
C ILE A 209 24.31 -11.60 10.06
N SER A 210 23.68 -12.78 10.00
CA SER A 210 24.37 -14.03 9.60
C SER A 210 24.95 -13.91 8.20
N PHE A 211 24.16 -13.40 7.25
CA PHE A 211 24.59 -13.15 5.87
C PHE A 211 25.79 -12.18 5.80
N LEU A 212 25.79 -11.10 6.58
CA LEU A 212 26.92 -10.17 6.66
C LEU A 212 28.17 -10.84 7.23
N SER A 213 28.01 -11.67 8.26
CA SER A 213 29.11 -12.39 8.92
C SER A 213 29.76 -13.43 8.00
N GLU A 214 28.95 -14.13 7.20
CA GLU A 214 29.39 -15.14 6.25
C GLU A 214 29.98 -14.54 4.96
N THR A 215 29.67 -13.27 4.67
CA THR A 215 30.17 -12.58 3.49
C THR A 215 31.39 -11.74 3.82
N ALA A 216 32.59 -12.24 3.50
CA ALA A 216 33.88 -11.62 3.86
C ALA A 216 33.98 -10.11 3.56
N GLU A 217 33.37 -9.64 2.46
CA GLU A 217 33.38 -8.23 2.03
C GLU A 217 32.41 -7.32 2.80
N LEU A 218 31.53 -7.90 3.63
CA LEU A 218 30.45 -7.20 4.35
C LEU A 218 30.56 -7.31 5.87
N GLN A 219 31.57 -8.03 6.40
CA GLN A 219 31.72 -8.25 7.84
C GLN A 219 31.85 -6.95 8.65
N GLU A 220 32.39 -5.88 8.05
CA GLU A 220 32.49 -4.56 8.68
C GLU A 220 31.12 -3.95 9.04
N PHE A 221 30.04 -4.39 8.40
CA PHE A 221 28.69 -3.87 8.65
C PHE A 221 27.92 -4.63 9.74
N VAL A 222 28.47 -5.71 10.29
CA VAL A 222 27.79 -6.50 11.33
C VAL A 222 27.48 -5.63 12.55
N ALA A 223 28.49 -5.01 13.16
CA ALA A 223 28.30 -4.18 14.36
C ALA A 223 27.40 -2.95 14.11
N PRO A 224 27.56 -2.19 13.00
CA PRO A 224 26.63 -1.10 12.68
C PRO A 224 25.18 -1.53 12.54
N VAL A 225 24.93 -2.67 11.91
CA VAL A 225 23.57 -3.19 11.70
C VAL A 225 22.99 -3.75 13.01
N GLU A 226 23.80 -4.37 13.87
CA GLU A 226 23.37 -4.77 15.22
C GLU A 226 23.00 -3.54 16.07
N HIS A 227 23.80 -2.48 16.02
CA HIS A 227 23.51 -1.23 16.72
C HIS A 227 22.22 -0.57 16.23
N PHE A 228 22.02 -0.57 14.91
CA PHE A 228 20.77 -0.11 14.29
C PHE A 228 19.57 -0.96 14.75
N HIS A 229 19.69 -2.29 14.73
CA HIS A 229 18.64 -3.20 15.18
C HIS A 229 18.25 -2.99 16.64
N ALA A 230 19.22 -2.70 17.52
CA ALA A 230 18.97 -2.43 18.93
C ALA A 230 18.08 -1.20 19.18
N LYS A 231 18.04 -0.25 18.24
CA LYS A 231 17.24 0.99 18.30
C LYS A 231 15.98 0.96 17.43
N ILE A 232 15.63 -0.20 16.86
CA ILE A 232 14.67 -0.25 15.75
C ILE A 232 13.28 0.30 16.09
N ASP A 233 12.80 0.11 17.32
CA ASP A 233 11.48 0.64 17.71
C ASP A 233 11.46 2.17 17.70
N ASP A 234 12.50 2.81 18.25
CA ASP A 234 12.64 4.27 18.28
C ASP A 234 12.77 4.83 16.85
N VAL A 235 13.56 4.15 16.01
CA VAL A 235 13.73 4.48 14.60
C VAL A 235 12.39 4.45 13.87
N LEU A 236 11.63 3.35 14.00
CA LEU A 236 10.33 3.21 13.33
C LEU A 236 9.33 4.24 13.88
N GLN A 237 9.29 4.45 15.18
CA GLN A 237 8.42 5.44 15.79
C GLN A 237 8.72 6.86 15.28
N ALA A 238 9.98 7.23 15.14
CA ALA A 238 10.40 8.54 14.61
C ALA A 238 10.19 8.66 13.08
N ALA A 239 10.45 7.60 12.33
CA ALA A 239 10.27 7.57 10.88
C ALA A 239 8.81 7.78 10.48
N TYR A 240 7.88 7.20 11.23
CA TYR A 240 6.45 7.23 10.96
C TYR A 240 5.69 8.34 11.71
N ALA A 241 6.32 9.05 12.65
CA ALA A 241 5.73 10.24 13.26
C ALA A 241 5.54 11.37 12.23
N PRO A 242 4.54 12.26 12.42
CA PRO A 242 4.45 13.50 11.67
C PRO A 242 5.78 14.27 11.71
N SER A 243 6.26 14.68 10.55
CA SER A 243 7.47 15.47 10.44
C SER A 243 7.24 16.88 10.99
N GLU A 244 8.12 17.32 11.87
CA GLU A 244 8.16 18.71 12.34
C GLU A 244 9.02 19.58 11.41
N THR A 245 9.78 18.95 10.50
CA THR A 245 10.81 19.61 9.70
C THR A 245 10.52 19.65 8.21
N PHE A 246 9.43 19.00 7.77
CA PHE A 246 8.99 18.95 6.38
C PHE A 246 7.46 18.84 6.30
N ALA A 247 6.89 19.12 5.13
CA ALA A 247 5.45 19.02 4.92
C ALA A 247 4.96 17.57 5.12
N ASN A 248 3.87 17.44 5.88
CA ASN A 248 3.17 16.16 6.02
C ASN A 248 2.08 16.03 4.97
N VAL A 249 1.79 14.79 4.61
CA VAL A 249 0.75 14.40 3.66
C VAL A 249 0.00 13.21 4.25
N LEU A 250 -1.16 12.88 3.69
CA LEU A 250 -1.70 11.55 3.86
C LEU A 250 -0.89 10.60 2.97
N ILE A 251 -0.08 9.75 3.57
CA ILE A 251 0.59 8.65 2.87
C ILE A 251 -0.38 7.49 2.67
N HIS A 252 -0.13 6.66 1.66
CA HIS A 252 -0.76 5.35 1.50
C HIS A 252 -0.31 4.41 2.61
N GLY A 253 1.00 4.40 2.93
CA GLY A 253 1.57 3.63 4.04
C GLY A 253 1.84 2.15 3.75
N ASP A 254 1.23 1.62 2.70
CA ASP A 254 1.50 0.26 2.17
C ASP A 254 1.70 0.29 0.64
N PHE A 255 2.56 1.19 0.17
CA PHE A 255 2.65 1.60 -1.24
C PHE A 255 3.50 0.67 -2.12
N HIS A 256 3.27 -0.64 -2.08
CA HIS A 256 4.06 -1.62 -2.84
C HIS A 256 3.36 -2.11 -4.13
N PHE A 257 4.10 -2.73 -5.05
CA PHE A 257 3.58 -3.19 -6.36
C PHE A 257 2.29 -4.02 -6.32
N LYS A 258 2.05 -4.82 -5.28
CA LYS A 258 0.81 -5.60 -5.14
C LYS A 258 -0.45 -4.76 -4.81
N ASN A 259 -0.29 -3.50 -4.40
CA ASN A 259 -1.39 -2.58 -4.12
C ASN A 259 -1.59 -1.57 -5.26
N LEU A 260 -0.95 -1.80 -6.41
CA LEU A 260 -1.07 -1.00 -7.61
C LEU A 260 -1.79 -1.78 -8.70
N LEU A 261 -2.73 -1.12 -9.36
CA LEU A 261 -3.33 -1.60 -10.60
C LEU A 261 -2.97 -0.63 -11.73
N HIS A 262 -2.50 -1.19 -12.84
CA HIS A 262 -2.02 -0.46 -13.99
C HIS A 262 -3.00 -0.62 -15.15
N LEU A 263 -3.31 0.48 -15.83
CA LEU A 263 -4.02 0.45 -17.10
C LEU A 263 -3.00 0.48 -18.23
N GLN A 264 -3.13 -0.46 -19.17
CA GLN A 264 -2.22 -0.54 -20.32
C GLN A 264 -2.90 -0.13 -21.62
N SER A 265 -2.16 0.61 -22.46
CA SER A 265 -2.54 0.92 -23.83
C SER A 265 -1.32 0.84 -24.73
N GLY A 266 -1.41 0.07 -25.81
CA GLY A 266 -0.28 -0.12 -26.75
C GLY A 266 0.97 -0.74 -26.11
N GLY A 267 0.80 -1.58 -25.08
CA GLY A 267 1.90 -2.21 -24.36
C GLY A 267 2.65 -1.29 -23.40
N LYS A 268 2.09 -0.13 -23.05
CA LYS A 268 2.64 0.80 -22.06
C LYS A 268 1.63 1.04 -20.96
N ILE A 269 2.13 1.23 -19.73
CA ILE A 269 1.31 1.72 -18.63
C ILE A 269 0.96 3.18 -18.92
N VAL A 270 -0.34 3.47 -18.96
CA VAL A 270 -0.86 4.82 -19.20
C VAL A 270 -1.46 5.45 -17.95
N ASP A 271 -1.85 4.63 -16.97
CA ASP A 271 -2.35 5.11 -15.68
C ASP A 271 -2.13 4.07 -14.58
N THR A 272 -2.12 4.53 -13.33
CA THR A 272 -1.97 3.70 -12.12
C THR A 272 -2.99 4.13 -11.08
N ILE A 273 -3.71 3.17 -10.49
CA ILE A 273 -4.59 3.39 -9.34
C ILE A 273 -4.14 2.54 -8.16
N PHE A 274 -4.45 3.00 -6.95
CA PHE A 274 -4.11 2.30 -5.71
C PHE A 274 -5.33 1.58 -5.14
N VAL A 275 -5.05 0.49 -4.43
CA VAL A 275 -6.02 -0.27 -3.64
C VAL A 275 -5.44 -0.51 -2.25
N ASP A 276 -6.29 -0.91 -1.30
CA ASP A 276 -5.89 -1.23 0.08
C ASP A 276 -5.38 -0.03 0.90
N TYR A 277 -6.29 0.91 1.19
CA TYR A 277 -5.97 2.17 1.90
C TYR A 277 -5.97 2.05 3.43
N GLN A 278 -5.86 0.83 3.97
CA GLN A 278 -6.01 0.56 5.42
C GLN A 278 -4.87 1.15 6.28
N MET A 279 -3.70 1.41 5.69
CA MET A 279 -2.52 1.94 6.38
C MET A 279 -2.35 3.46 6.24
N CYS A 280 -3.29 4.16 5.59
CA CYS A 280 -3.16 5.59 5.36
C CYS A 280 -2.88 6.35 6.67
N SER A 281 -1.91 7.25 6.65
CA SER A 281 -1.43 7.93 7.85
C SER A 281 -0.94 9.33 7.51
N TRP A 282 -1.06 10.26 8.45
CA TRP A 282 -0.59 11.62 8.29
C TRP A 282 0.86 11.74 8.77
N CYS A 283 1.80 11.72 7.84
CA CYS A 283 3.23 11.88 8.13
C CYS A 283 4.02 12.33 6.90
N SER A 284 5.35 12.19 6.95
CA SER A 284 6.22 12.62 5.86
C SER A 284 5.98 11.78 4.59
N PRO A 285 5.91 12.40 3.39
CA PRO A 285 5.74 11.69 2.13
C PRO A 285 6.89 10.70 1.85
N VAL A 286 8.03 10.89 2.53
CA VAL A 286 9.22 10.04 2.37
C VAL A 286 8.95 8.56 2.62
N VAL A 287 7.98 8.21 3.48
CA VAL A 287 7.57 6.82 3.69
C VAL A 287 7.18 6.18 2.35
N ASP A 288 6.21 6.76 1.64
CA ASP A 288 5.79 6.25 0.33
C ASP A 288 6.87 6.44 -0.75
N LEU A 289 7.77 7.42 -0.63
CA LEU A 289 8.88 7.56 -1.58
C LEU A 289 9.93 6.45 -1.44
N TYR A 290 10.14 5.91 -0.25
CA TYR A 290 10.97 4.72 -0.09
C TYR A 290 10.31 3.48 -0.67
N TYR A 291 8.99 3.34 -0.53
CA TYR A 291 8.25 2.32 -1.28
C TYR A 291 8.36 2.53 -2.80
N LEU A 292 8.19 3.76 -3.29
CA LEU A 292 8.27 4.12 -4.72
C LEU A 292 9.63 3.79 -5.33
N THR A 293 10.71 3.91 -4.56
CA THR A 293 12.06 3.61 -5.04
C THR A 293 12.44 2.15 -4.84
N TYR A 294 11.90 1.45 -3.84
CA TYR A 294 12.38 0.11 -3.44
C TYR A 294 11.37 -1.03 -3.60
N MET A 295 10.07 -0.78 -3.51
CA MET A 295 9.02 -1.82 -3.53
C MET A 295 8.17 -1.81 -4.80
N ILE A 296 8.50 -0.98 -5.79
CA ILE A 296 7.75 -0.86 -7.04
C ILE A 296 8.62 -1.17 -8.27
N PRO A 297 9.78 -0.51 -8.47
CA PRO A 297 10.65 -0.81 -9.61
C PRO A 297 11.57 -2.02 -9.38
N GLU A 298 12.08 -2.58 -10.47
CA GLU A 298 13.28 -3.43 -10.45
C GLU A 298 14.48 -2.66 -9.90
N GLN A 299 15.44 -3.38 -9.28
CA GLN A 299 16.60 -2.76 -8.65
C GLN A 299 17.45 -1.99 -9.67
N SER A 300 17.56 -2.50 -10.90
CA SER A 300 18.24 -1.85 -12.03
C SER A 300 17.66 -0.47 -12.35
N VAL A 301 16.33 -0.32 -12.35
CA VAL A 301 15.63 0.95 -12.58
C VAL A 301 15.88 1.92 -11.43
N LYS A 302 15.80 1.46 -10.17
CA LYS A 302 16.17 2.27 -9.00
C LYS A 302 17.61 2.78 -9.14
N ASN A 303 18.57 1.90 -9.40
CA ASN A 303 19.99 2.26 -9.47
C ASN A 303 20.27 3.31 -10.56
N ALA A 304 19.59 3.20 -11.71
CA ALA A 304 19.78 4.13 -12.82
C ALA A 304 19.02 5.46 -12.66
N HIS A 305 17.88 5.47 -11.95
CA HIS A 305 16.94 6.60 -11.98
C HIS A 305 16.49 7.11 -10.60
N ARG A 306 17.09 6.69 -9.47
CA ARG A 306 16.65 7.08 -8.12
C ARG A 306 16.41 8.58 -7.98
N ASP A 307 17.38 9.40 -8.37
CA ASP A 307 17.28 10.85 -8.24
C ASP A 307 16.25 11.44 -9.20
N GLU A 308 16.10 10.86 -10.39
CA GLU A 308 15.10 11.24 -11.37
C GLU A 308 13.68 10.94 -10.86
N ILE A 309 13.46 9.79 -10.22
CA ILE A 309 12.17 9.42 -9.59
C ILE A 309 11.76 10.48 -8.55
N ILE A 310 12.67 10.82 -7.64
CA ILE A 310 12.42 11.81 -6.59
C ILE A 310 12.18 13.19 -7.19
N TYR A 311 12.95 13.57 -8.21
CA TYR A 311 12.79 14.83 -8.91
C TYR A 311 11.43 14.94 -9.60
N ARG A 312 11.00 13.91 -10.34
CA ARG A 312 9.70 13.90 -11.04
C ARG A 312 8.53 13.97 -10.05
N TYR A 313 8.61 13.23 -8.96
CA TYR A 313 7.64 13.32 -7.86
C TYR A 313 7.54 14.77 -7.34
N HIS A 314 8.69 15.37 -6.99
CA HIS A 314 8.73 16.74 -6.45
C HIS A 314 8.15 17.76 -7.43
N GLN A 315 8.54 17.69 -8.71
CA GLN A 315 8.02 18.57 -9.76
C GLN A 315 6.50 18.49 -9.87
N LYS A 316 5.95 17.27 -9.93
CA LYS A 316 4.50 17.05 -10.05
C LYS A 316 3.78 17.54 -8.80
N PHE A 317 4.24 17.13 -7.62
CA PHE A 317 3.66 17.53 -6.32
C PHE A 317 3.63 19.06 -6.15
N ALA A 318 4.77 19.72 -6.39
CA ALA A 318 4.86 21.18 -6.28
C ALA A 318 4.00 21.91 -7.32
N SER A 319 3.90 21.38 -8.54
CA SER A 319 3.02 21.92 -9.58
C SER A 319 1.54 21.81 -9.19
N LEU A 320 1.13 20.65 -8.66
CA LEU A 320 -0.24 20.39 -8.22
C LEU A 320 -0.64 21.30 -7.06
N LEU A 321 0.21 21.46 -6.04
CA LEU A 321 -0.07 22.37 -4.92
C LEU A 321 -0.30 23.81 -5.40
N ARG A 322 0.51 24.31 -6.34
CA ARG A 322 0.33 25.65 -6.92
C ARG A 322 -0.99 25.76 -7.69
N ARG A 323 -1.32 24.76 -8.51
CA ARG A 323 -2.57 24.73 -9.30
C ARG A 323 -3.82 24.63 -8.44
N LEU A 324 -3.73 23.95 -7.29
CA LEU A 324 -4.79 23.85 -6.30
C LEU A 324 -4.92 25.12 -5.43
N ASN A 325 -4.08 26.13 -5.65
CA ASN A 325 -4.00 27.35 -4.84
C ASN A 325 -3.76 27.06 -3.35
N TYR A 326 -2.94 26.06 -3.03
CA TYR A 326 -2.52 25.77 -1.66
C TYR A 326 -1.87 27.01 -1.04
N ARG A 327 -2.29 27.39 0.17
CA ARG A 327 -1.86 28.62 0.84
C ARG A 327 -0.61 28.45 1.69
N GLY A 328 -0.25 27.21 2.02
CA GLY A 328 0.98 26.89 2.73
C GLY A 328 2.23 26.98 1.85
N CYS A 329 3.38 26.72 2.47
CA CYS A 329 4.65 26.70 1.75
C CYS A 329 4.75 25.45 0.86
N VAL A 330 5.07 25.62 -0.43
CA VAL A 330 5.38 24.50 -1.32
C VAL A 330 6.84 24.11 -1.08
N PRO A 331 7.15 22.89 -0.58
CA PRO A 331 8.51 22.51 -0.28
C PRO A 331 9.42 22.52 -1.50
N THR A 332 10.68 22.90 -1.31
CA THR A 332 11.73 22.84 -2.31
C THR A 332 12.28 21.42 -2.47
N LEU A 333 12.96 21.15 -3.59
CA LEU A 333 13.59 19.84 -3.81
C LEU A 333 14.69 19.58 -2.76
N THR A 334 15.45 20.60 -2.40
CA THR A 334 16.50 20.49 -1.38
C THR A 334 15.92 20.12 -0.02
N GLU A 335 14.81 20.73 0.40
CA GLU A 335 14.12 20.34 1.64
C GLU A 335 13.65 18.88 1.60
N LEU A 336 13.13 18.41 0.45
CA LEU A 336 12.74 17.01 0.29
C LEU A 336 13.96 16.06 0.37
N GLN A 337 15.09 16.44 -0.23
CA GLN A 337 16.32 15.64 -0.15
C GLN A 337 16.88 15.58 1.28
N VAL A 338 16.80 16.69 2.03
CA VAL A 338 17.16 16.69 3.46
C VAL A 338 16.21 15.79 4.26
N GLU A 339 14.91 15.83 3.99
CA GLU A 339 13.93 14.96 4.66
C GLU A 339 14.16 13.47 4.34
N LEU A 340 14.51 13.13 3.09
CA LEU A 340 14.95 11.80 2.72
C LEU A 340 16.16 11.39 3.57
N LEU A 341 17.21 12.22 3.67
CA LEU A 341 18.36 11.89 4.50
C LEU A 341 18.01 11.70 5.99
N ARG A 342 17.14 12.56 6.55
CA ARG A 342 16.67 12.43 7.95
C ARG A 342 15.95 11.13 8.24
N LYS A 343 15.31 10.52 7.24
CA LYS A 343 14.54 9.28 7.38
C LYS A 343 15.20 8.09 6.70
N ALA A 344 16.47 8.18 6.32
CA ALA A 344 17.17 7.14 5.56
C ALA A 344 17.35 5.80 6.31
N GLU A 345 17.21 5.80 7.63
CA GLU A 345 17.07 4.58 8.43
C GLU A 345 15.89 3.71 7.98
N LEU A 346 14.78 4.33 7.54
CA LEU A 346 13.63 3.62 6.98
C LEU A 346 13.97 2.93 5.65
N GLU A 347 14.85 3.52 4.85
CA GLU A 347 15.34 2.90 3.61
C GLU A 347 16.13 1.62 3.91
N LEU A 348 17.00 1.65 4.94
CA LEU A 348 17.73 0.47 5.39
C LEU A 348 16.77 -0.60 5.93
N TYR A 349 15.78 -0.21 6.73
CA TYR A 349 14.74 -1.13 7.20
C TYR A 349 14.02 -1.83 6.03
N HIS A 350 13.68 -1.10 4.96
CA HIS A 350 13.08 -1.70 3.76
C HIS A 350 14.00 -2.74 3.10
N TYR A 351 15.30 -2.44 3.00
CA TYR A 351 16.28 -3.40 2.45
C TYR A 351 16.35 -4.70 3.27
N ILE A 352 16.29 -4.61 4.60
CA ILE A 352 16.44 -5.77 5.49
C ILE A 352 15.14 -6.55 5.63
N VAL A 353 14.03 -5.88 5.93
CA VAL A 353 12.75 -6.52 6.27
C VAL A 353 11.86 -6.71 5.05
N PHE A 354 11.72 -5.69 4.19
CA PHE A 354 10.83 -5.79 3.03
C PHE A 354 11.45 -6.50 1.83
N SER A 355 12.75 -6.76 1.80
CA SER A 355 13.33 -7.73 0.84
C SER A 355 12.71 -9.12 1.01
N ALA A 356 12.42 -9.53 2.26
CA ALA A 356 11.75 -10.80 2.52
C ALA A 356 10.36 -10.83 1.87
N PHE A 357 9.57 -9.76 2.01
CA PHE A 357 8.27 -9.64 1.33
C PHE A 357 8.38 -9.59 -0.19
N ARG A 358 9.38 -8.89 -0.72
CA ARG A 358 9.60 -8.71 -2.16
C ARG A 358 9.98 -10.02 -2.85
N HIS A 359 10.79 -10.86 -2.20
CA HIS A 359 11.37 -12.05 -2.82
C HIS A 359 10.75 -13.37 -2.36
N THR A 360 9.96 -13.38 -1.28
CA THR A 360 9.27 -14.58 -0.81
C THR A 360 7.95 -14.76 -1.55
N ASP A 361 7.76 -15.96 -2.10
CA ASP A 361 6.46 -16.37 -2.61
C ASP A 361 5.56 -16.76 -1.43
N LEU A 362 4.80 -15.77 -0.92
CA LEU A 362 3.86 -15.95 0.19
C LEU A 362 2.77 -17.00 -0.08
N SER A 363 2.57 -17.42 -1.33
CA SER A 363 1.67 -18.53 -1.65
C SER A 363 2.25 -19.91 -1.31
N LYS A 364 3.56 -19.99 -1.04
CA LYS A 364 4.30 -21.25 -0.84
C LYS A 364 4.89 -21.39 0.56
N VAL A 365 4.82 -20.34 1.38
CA VAL A 365 5.32 -20.35 2.75
C VAL A 365 4.18 -20.24 3.74
N ASP A 366 4.37 -20.84 4.91
CA ASP A 366 3.44 -20.66 6.02
C ASP A 366 3.51 -19.21 6.50
N SER A 367 2.40 -18.48 6.37
CA SER A 367 2.38 -17.05 6.65
C SER A 367 2.57 -16.77 8.14
N GLU A 368 2.05 -17.61 9.03
CA GLU A 368 2.27 -17.46 10.48
C GLU A 368 3.76 -17.61 10.82
N ALA A 369 4.43 -18.64 10.29
CA ALA A 369 5.88 -18.81 10.44
C ALA A 369 6.66 -17.59 9.89
N PHE A 370 6.23 -17.02 8.76
CA PHE A 370 6.84 -15.82 8.20
C PHE A 370 6.73 -14.63 9.15
N PHE A 371 5.53 -14.31 9.66
CA PHE A 371 5.33 -13.19 10.59
C PHE A 371 5.93 -13.42 11.98
N LEU A 372 6.21 -14.67 12.35
CA LEU A 372 6.97 -15.02 13.55
C LEU A 372 8.50 -15.01 13.31
N GLY A 373 8.96 -14.65 12.12
CA GLY A 373 10.39 -14.57 11.78
C GLY A 373 11.07 -15.94 11.68
N ARG A 374 10.32 -16.99 11.32
CA ARG A 374 10.79 -18.38 11.25
C ARG A 374 11.04 -18.86 9.81
N THR A 375 10.98 -17.96 8.84
CA THR A 375 11.20 -18.25 7.42
C THR A 375 12.47 -17.56 6.94
N ASP A 376 13.29 -18.26 6.16
CA ASP A 376 14.47 -17.69 5.53
C ASP A 376 14.07 -16.60 4.53
N ASN A 377 14.84 -15.50 4.49
CA ASN A 377 14.72 -14.50 3.43
C ASN A 377 15.47 -14.99 2.16
N PRO A 378 14.76 -15.31 1.06
CA PRO A 378 15.39 -15.81 -0.16
C PRO A 378 16.30 -14.78 -0.85
N ALA A 379 16.10 -13.48 -0.61
CA ALA A 379 16.94 -12.42 -1.17
C ALA A 379 18.41 -12.57 -0.77
N LEU A 380 18.69 -13.07 0.44
CA LEU A 380 20.06 -13.24 0.96
C LEU A 380 20.90 -14.25 0.16
N LYS A 381 20.26 -15.09 -0.65
CA LYS A 381 20.91 -16.08 -1.52
C LYS A 381 21.12 -15.57 -2.95
N MET A 382 20.65 -14.36 -3.27
CA MET A 382 20.72 -13.77 -4.61
C MET A 382 21.98 -12.94 -4.78
N GLU A 383 22.75 -13.16 -5.85
CA GLU A 383 23.97 -12.38 -6.11
C GLU A 383 23.65 -10.89 -6.37
N GLU A 384 22.53 -10.59 -7.04
CA GLU A 384 22.07 -9.21 -7.24
C GLU A 384 21.83 -8.48 -5.91
N PHE A 385 21.25 -9.16 -4.93
CA PHE A 385 21.01 -8.59 -3.60
C PHE A 385 22.34 -8.34 -2.88
N LYS A 386 23.27 -9.29 -2.93
CA LYS A 386 24.61 -9.14 -2.34
C LYS A 386 25.37 -7.95 -2.93
N GLU A 387 25.39 -7.80 -4.25
CA GLU A 387 26.04 -6.66 -4.91
C GLU A 387 25.35 -5.32 -4.57
N THR A 388 24.02 -5.34 -4.45
CA THR A 388 23.27 -4.17 -3.98
C THR A 388 23.66 -3.80 -2.55
N MET A 389 23.78 -4.76 -1.64
CA MET A 389 24.16 -4.52 -0.24
C MET A 389 25.58 -3.98 -0.09
N LYS A 390 26.53 -4.41 -0.92
CA LYS A 390 27.89 -3.83 -0.94
C LYS A 390 27.89 -2.33 -1.21
N THR A 391 27.00 -1.88 -2.09
CA THR A 391 26.90 -0.48 -2.49
C THR A 391 26.11 0.33 -1.45
N GLU A 392 24.94 -0.19 -1.05
CA GLU A 392 24.01 0.53 -0.20
C GLU A 392 24.47 0.64 1.25
N LEU A 393 25.05 -0.42 1.84
CA LEU A 393 25.55 -0.36 3.22
C LEU A 393 26.69 0.64 3.36
N ARG A 394 27.58 0.74 2.36
CA ARG A 394 28.62 1.79 2.32
C ARG A 394 28.01 3.18 2.24
N ARG A 395 26.97 3.36 1.41
CA ARG A 395 26.26 4.64 1.31
C ARG A 395 25.61 5.02 2.64
N PHE A 396 24.95 4.07 3.31
CA PHE A 396 24.36 4.30 4.64
C PHE A 396 25.41 4.68 5.67
N LEU A 397 26.55 4.00 5.67
CA LEU A 397 27.68 4.34 6.55
C LEU A 397 28.21 5.76 6.26
N TYR A 398 28.46 6.11 4.99
CA TYR A 398 29.01 7.42 4.61
C TYR A 398 28.06 8.58 4.84
N HIS A 399 26.76 8.30 4.92
CA HIS A 399 25.74 9.28 5.26
C HIS A 399 25.47 9.36 6.77
N GLY A 400 26.14 8.55 7.60
CA GLY A 400 25.93 8.52 9.06
C GLY A 400 24.59 7.90 9.47
N ILE A 401 24.01 7.02 8.63
CA ILE A 401 22.75 6.34 8.93
C ILE A 401 22.98 5.10 9.80
N ILE A 402 24.11 4.43 9.59
CA ILE A 402 24.61 3.38 10.46
C ILE A 402 26.01 3.75 10.91
N GLU A 403 26.32 3.51 12.17
CA GLU A 403 27.59 3.88 12.81
C GLU A 403 28.08 2.70 13.66
N ASN A 404 29.40 2.63 13.90
CA ASN A 404 30.03 1.63 14.76
C ASN A 404 29.85 1.92 16.25
#